data_AF-A0A924N3T1-F1
#
_entry.id   AF-A0A924N3T1-F1
#
_cell.length_a   1.000
_cell.length_b   1.000
_cell.length_c   1.000
_cell.angle_alpha   90.00
_cell.angle_beta   90.00
_cell.angle_gamma   90.00
#
_symmetry.space_group_name_H-M   'P 1'
#
loop_
_entity.id
_entity.type
_entity.pdbx_description
1 polymer ?
#
loop_
_entity_poly.entity_id
_entity_poly.type
_entity_poly.pdbx_seq_one_letter_code
_entity_poly.pdbx_strand_id
1 'polypeptide(L)'
;MAGERAASAERELVRMLLHRPAYFEQVIERVGEESFRDPEMRRIFAALVEHGAEVGPDVLAEHLDGDAVVVMQSLLEENGGLDHADETVSGSLSAMHERNLTERMSEIDREMPIASDTQKDELTKEKMALFKELGSLGGGQWWKKFR
;
A
#
# COMPACT_ATOMS: atom_id res chain seq x y z
N MET A 1 8.18 11.13 6.71
CA MET A 1 7.40 10.43 7.75
C MET A 1 6.28 9.54 7.21
N ALA A 2 5.18 10.03 6.60
CA ALA A 2 4.10 9.13 6.11
C ALA A 2 4.54 8.29 4.88
N GLY A 3 5.23 8.91 3.92
CA GLY A 3 5.77 8.20 2.75
C GLY A 3 6.81 7.14 3.08
N GLU A 4 7.72 7.40 4.02
CA GLU A 4 8.74 6.42 4.47
C GLU A 4 8.12 5.22 5.19
N ARG A 5 7.08 5.45 6.01
CA ARG A 5 6.32 4.36 6.65
C ARG A 5 5.57 3.53 5.63
N ALA A 6 4.99 4.15 4.62
CA ALA A 6 4.26 3.45 3.57
C ALA A 6 5.20 2.71 2.60
N ALA A 7 6.40 3.24 2.32
CA ALA A 7 7.44 2.51 1.58
C ALA A 7 7.92 1.29 2.38
N SER A 8 8.11 1.43 3.70
CA SER A 8 8.36 0.27 4.57
C SER A 8 7.18 -0.72 4.56
N ALA A 9 5.95 -0.22 4.49
CA ALA A 9 4.74 -1.06 4.49
C ALA A 9 4.58 -1.88 3.20
N GLU A 10 4.84 -1.30 2.02
CA GLU A 10 4.81 -2.04 0.75
C GLU A 10 5.76 -3.24 0.79
N ARG A 11 6.97 -2.99 1.29
CA ARG A 11 8.00 -4.01 1.43
C ARG A 11 7.61 -5.11 2.41
N GLU A 12 7.12 -4.73 3.59
CA GLU A 12 6.65 -5.70 4.58
C GLU A 12 5.48 -6.52 4.05
N LEU A 13 4.55 -5.91 3.31
CA LEU A 13 3.41 -6.60 2.73
C LEU A 13 3.85 -7.67 1.71
N VAL A 14 4.72 -7.30 0.76
CA VAL A 14 5.27 -8.26 -0.22
C VAL A 14 6.05 -9.37 0.49
N ARG A 15 6.87 -9.02 1.48
CA ARG A 15 7.61 -10.01 2.29
C ARG A 15 6.66 -11.00 2.98
N MET A 16 5.58 -10.51 3.59
CA MET A 16 4.59 -11.40 4.22
C MET A 16 3.94 -12.31 3.20
N LEU A 17 3.60 -11.84 2.00
CA LEU A 17 3.00 -12.68 0.95
C LEU A 17 3.95 -13.77 0.45
N LEU A 18 5.24 -13.46 0.32
CA LEU A 18 6.26 -14.44 -0.10
C LEU A 18 6.46 -15.55 0.95
N HIS A 19 6.44 -15.20 2.24
CA HIS A 19 6.61 -16.17 3.33
C HIS A 19 5.32 -16.88 3.74
N ARG A 20 4.18 -16.21 3.57
CA ARG A 20 2.86 -16.66 4.03
C ARG A 20 1.80 -16.42 2.94
N PRO A 21 1.77 -17.26 1.89
CA PRO A 21 0.80 -17.15 0.80
C PRO A 21 -0.67 -17.12 1.24
N ALA A 22 -0.99 -17.63 2.43
CA ALA A 22 -2.34 -17.61 2.99
C ALA A 22 -2.94 -16.20 3.15
N TYR A 23 -2.13 -15.14 3.23
CA TYR A 23 -2.61 -13.76 3.29
C TYR A 23 -2.94 -13.17 1.91
N PHE A 24 -2.60 -13.86 0.82
CA PHE A 24 -2.72 -13.34 -0.54
C PHE A 24 -4.14 -12.87 -0.87
N GLU A 25 -5.14 -13.73 -0.70
CA GLU A 25 -6.55 -13.39 -0.94
C GLU A 25 -6.99 -12.15 -0.15
N GLN A 26 -6.61 -12.07 1.14
CA GLN A 26 -6.94 -10.92 1.99
C GLN A 26 -6.32 -9.61 1.48
N VAL A 27 -5.12 -9.68 0.92
CA VAL A 27 -4.38 -8.51 0.43
C VAL A 27 -4.93 -8.04 -0.91
N ILE A 28 -5.12 -8.92 -1.89
CA ILE A 28 -5.60 -8.55 -3.23
C ILE A 28 -7.02 -7.97 -3.21
N GLU A 29 -7.85 -8.34 -2.22
CA GLU A 29 -9.17 -7.73 -2.01
C GLU A 29 -9.11 -6.24 -1.61
N ARG A 30 -7.98 -5.79 -1.06
CA ARG A 30 -7.85 -4.46 -0.44
C ARG A 30 -6.92 -3.53 -1.20
N VAL A 31 -5.93 -4.08 -1.91
CA VAL A 31 -4.95 -3.30 -2.66
C VAL A 31 -4.72 -3.90 -4.05
N GLY A 32 -4.72 -3.04 -5.06
CA GLY A 32 -4.21 -3.37 -6.39
C GLY A 32 -2.75 -2.95 -6.56
N GLU A 33 -2.15 -3.33 -7.70
CA GLU A 33 -0.77 -2.97 -8.06
C GLU A 33 -0.54 -1.45 -8.10
N GLU A 34 -1.57 -0.66 -8.41
CA GLU A 34 -1.53 0.80 -8.43
C GLU A 34 -1.31 1.42 -7.04
N SER A 35 -1.57 0.65 -5.99
CA SER A 35 -1.29 1.06 -4.61
C SER A 35 0.19 1.02 -4.26
N PHE A 36 1.03 0.37 -5.07
CA PHE A 36 2.48 0.29 -4.86
C PHE A 36 3.21 1.42 -5.58
N ARG A 37 3.95 2.22 -4.82
CA ARG A 37 4.77 3.32 -5.35
C ARG A 37 6.18 2.87 -5.68
N ASP A 38 6.72 1.90 -4.94
CA ASP A 38 8.00 1.30 -5.24
C ASP A 38 7.87 0.41 -6.48
N PRO A 39 8.64 0.67 -7.56
CA PRO A 39 8.54 -0.11 -8.79
C PRO A 39 8.84 -1.59 -8.60
N GLU A 40 9.78 -1.95 -7.72
CA GLU A 40 10.16 -3.34 -7.49
C GLU A 40 9.08 -4.07 -6.69
N MET A 41 8.56 -3.45 -5.62
CA MET A 41 7.45 -4.03 -4.86
C MET A 41 6.22 -4.23 -5.74
N ARG A 42 5.93 -3.26 -6.61
CA ARG A 42 4.82 -3.36 -7.56
C ARG A 42 5.01 -4.52 -8.54
N ARG A 43 6.20 -4.69 -9.11
CA ARG A 43 6.49 -5.80 -10.04
C ARG A 43 6.34 -7.15 -9.37
N ILE A 44 6.90 -7.32 -8.17
CA ILE A 44 6.80 -8.57 -7.41
C ILE A 44 5.33 -8.86 -7.07
N PHE A 45 4.58 -7.85 -6.62
CA PHE A 45 3.16 -8.01 -6.32
C PHE A 45 2.33 -8.35 -7.57
N ALA A 46 2.57 -7.68 -8.69
CA ALA A 46 1.89 -7.97 -9.95
C ALA A 46 2.13 -9.42 -10.40
N ALA A 47 3.37 -9.91 -10.28
CA ALA A 47 3.70 -11.30 -10.59
C ALA A 47 2.99 -12.29 -9.62
N LEU A 48 2.87 -11.94 -8.32
CA LEU A 48 2.07 -12.73 -7.37
C LEU A 48 0.58 -12.75 -7.76
N VAL A 49 0.04 -11.63 -8.24
CA VAL A 49 -1.35 -11.52 -8.72
C VAL A 49 -1.58 -12.37 -9.97
N GLU A 50 -0.66 -12.33 -10.92
CA GLU A 50 -0.79 -13.02 -12.20
C GLU A 50 -0.64 -14.55 -12.08
N HIS A 51 0.32 -15.00 -11.28
CA HIS A 51 0.68 -16.43 -11.18
C HIS A 51 0.12 -17.11 -9.94
N GLY A 52 -0.29 -16.33 -8.93
CA GLY A 52 -0.75 -16.81 -7.63
C GLY A 52 0.42 -17.02 -6.66
N ALA A 53 0.19 -16.75 -5.38
CA ALA A 53 1.23 -16.85 -4.34
C ALA A 53 1.71 -18.29 -4.04
N GLU A 54 1.06 -19.31 -4.61
CA GLU A 54 1.41 -20.73 -4.39
C GLU A 54 2.46 -21.29 -5.36
N VAL A 55 2.76 -20.60 -6.47
CA VAL A 55 3.72 -21.11 -7.49
C VAL A 55 5.16 -21.20 -7.00
N GLY A 56 5.45 -20.58 -5.86
CA GLY A 56 6.75 -20.58 -5.20
C GLY A 56 7.75 -19.60 -5.83
N PRO A 57 8.86 -19.30 -5.13
CA PRO A 57 9.79 -18.25 -5.52
C PRO A 57 10.52 -18.48 -6.85
N ASP A 58 10.89 -19.71 -7.16
CA ASP A 58 11.66 -20.02 -8.38
C ASP A 58 10.84 -19.72 -9.64
N VAL A 59 9.56 -20.13 -9.65
CA VAL A 59 8.64 -19.84 -10.76
C VAL A 59 8.35 -18.34 -10.84
N LEU A 60 8.21 -17.67 -9.68
CA LEU A 60 8.01 -16.22 -9.65
C LEU A 60 9.21 -15.48 -10.25
N ALA A 61 10.44 -15.94 -9.99
CA ALA A 61 11.68 -15.34 -10.51
C ALA A 61 11.76 -15.36 -12.05
N GLU A 62 11.20 -16.39 -12.71
CA GLU A 62 11.17 -16.49 -14.18
C GLU A 62 10.40 -15.36 -14.86
N HIS A 63 9.53 -14.67 -14.11
CA HIS A 63 8.64 -13.61 -14.59
C HIS A 63 9.07 -12.20 -14.13
N LEU A 64 10.18 -12.12 -13.40
CA LEU A 64 10.73 -10.88 -12.87
C LEU A 64 12.00 -10.48 -13.63
N ASP A 65 12.26 -9.17 -13.70
CA ASP A 65 13.55 -8.67 -14.17
C ASP A 65 14.64 -8.88 -13.11
N GLY A 66 15.92 -8.74 -13.50
CA GLY A 66 17.05 -9.05 -12.63
C GLY A 66 17.08 -8.25 -11.33
N ASP A 67 16.63 -6.99 -11.36
CA ASP A 67 16.60 -6.14 -10.16
C ASP A 67 15.48 -6.58 -9.21
N ALA A 68 14.29 -6.87 -9.74
CA ALA A 68 13.16 -7.40 -8.97
C ALA A 68 13.46 -8.77 -8.37
N VAL A 69 14.19 -9.65 -9.08
CA VAL A 69 14.64 -10.95 -8.58
C VAL A 69 15.58 -10.78 -7.38
N VAL A 70 16.57 -9.87 -7.47
CA VAL A 70 17.50 -9.59 -6.37
C VAL A 70 16.76 -9.11 -5.13
N VAL A 71 15.80 -8.20 -5.32
CA VAL A 71 14.97 -7.71 -4.21
C VAL A 71 14.12 -8.82 -3.62
N MET A 72 13.43 -9.62 -4.43
CA MET A 72 12.62 -10.75 -3.96
C MET A 72 13.45 -11.75 -3.14
N GLN A 73 14.65 -12.09 -3.60
CA GLN A 73 15.55 -12.98 -2.87
C GLN A 73 15.94 -12.39 -1.51
N SER A 74 16.27 -11.10 -1.45
CA SER A 74 16.53 -10.42 -0.17
C SER A 74 15.32 -10.47 0.79
N LEU A 75 14.08 -10.37 0.28
CA LEU A 75 12.87 -10.50 1.11
C LEU A 75 12.72 -11.92 1.68
N LEU A 76 13.05 -12.94 0.89
CA LEU A 76 12.97 -14.35 1.29
C LEU A 76 14.02 -14.72 2.33
N GLU A 77 15.19 -14.08 2.31
CA GLU A 77 16.23 -14.28 3.33
C GLU A 77 15.84 -13.69 4.70
N GLU A 78 14.95 -12.69 4.71
CA GLU A 78 14.49 -12.00 5.92
C GLU A 78 13.36 -12.75 6.64
N ASN A 79 13.74 -13.62 7.55
CA ASN A 79 12.84 -14.49 8.32
C ASN A 79 12.36 -13.90 9.67
N GLY A 80 12.73 -12.66 10.00
CA GLY A 80 12.38 -12.03 11.28
C GLY A 80 10.94 -11.52 11.33
N GLY A 81 10.29 -11.58 12.49
CA GLY A 81 8.96 -10.97 12.71
C GLY A 81 7.78 -11.68 12.04
N LEU A 82 7.98 -12.90 11.53
CA LEU A 82 6.93 -13.72 10.90
C LEU A 82 5.89 -14.26 11.89
N ASP A 83 6.13 -14.11 13.19
CA ASP A 83 5.24 -14.42 14.30
C ASP A 83 4.15 -13.37 14.50
N HIS A 84 4.35 -12.15 13.99
CA HIS A 84 3.40 -11.04 14.02
C HIS A 84 2.81 -10.74 12.64
N ALA A 85 2.59 -11.78 11.81
CA ALA A 85 2.18 -11.62 10.42
C ALA A 85 0.84 -10.87 10.28
N ASP A 86 -0.17 -11.19 11.10
CA ASP A 86 -1.47 -10.52 11.08
C ASP A 86 -1.36 -9.01 11.34
N GLU A 87 -0.62 -8.63 12.39
CA GLU A 87 -0.39 -7.23 12.76
C GLU A 87 0.41 -6.50 11.68
N THR A 88 1.41 -7.17 11.11
CA THR A 88 2.27 -6.63 10.04
C THR A 88 1.47 -6.37 8.77
N VAL A 89 0.64 -7.32 8.33
CA VAL A 89 -0.21 -7.17 7.15
C VAL A 89 -1.23 -6.05 7.38
N SER A 90 -1.96 -6.08 8.50
CA SER A 90 -2.97 -5.06 8.83
C SER A 90 -2.37 -3.65 8.95
N GLY A 91 -1.23 -3.53 9.62
CA GLY A 91 -0.50 -2.27 9.76
C GLY A 91 0.01 -1.75 8.41
N SER A 92 0.51 -2.63 7.54
CA SER A 92 1.01 -2.26 6.22
C SER A 92 -0.13 -1.77 5.31
N LEU A 93 -1.24 -2.49 5.28
CA LEU A 93 -2.44 -2.09 4.54
C LEU A 93 -2.98 -0.73 5.03
N SER A 94 -3.03 -0.54 6.35
CA SER A 94 -3.48 0.73 6.94
C SER A 94 -2.55 1.90 6.57
N ALA A 95 -1.24 1.68 6.57
CA ALA A 95 -0.25 2.70 6.22
C ALA A 95 -0.30 3.08 4.73
N MET A 96 -0.46 2.10 3.84
CA MET A 96 -0.64 2.33 2.40
C MET A 96 -1.94 3.10 2.14
N HIS A 97 -3.03 2.73 2.82
CA HIS A 97 -4.31 3.41 2.68
C HIS A 97 -4.28 4.85 3.22
N GLU A 98 -3.70 5.07 4.41
CA GLU A 98 -3.49 6.43 4.96
C GLU A 98 -2.72 7.34 3.99
N ARG A 99 -1.67 6.80 3.34
CA ARG A 99 -0.92 7.53 2.33
C ARG A 99 -1.82 7.92 1.15
N ASN A 100 -2.55 6.97 0.57
CA ASN A 100 -3.42 7.21 -0.58
C ASN A 100 -4.48 8.28 -0.27
N LEU A 101 -5.13 8.18 0.89
CA LEU A 101 -6.09 9.19 1.35
C LEU A 101 -5.44 10.57 1.50
N THR A 102 -4.27 10.64 2.14
CA THR A 102 -3.57 11.92 2.36
C THR A 102 -3.11 12.56 1.04
N GLU A 103 -2.66 11.75 0.08
CA GLU A 103 -2.27 12.21 -1.26
C GLU A 103 -3.47 12.77 -2.02
N ARG A 104 -4.60 12.05 -2.03
CA ARG A 104 -5.82 12.52 -2.68
C ARG A 104 -6.34 13.83 -2.07
N MET A 105 -6.28 13.96 -0.75
CA MET A 105 -6.63 15.21 -0.09
C MET A 105 -5.71 16.37 -0.49
N SER A 106 -4.41 16.09 -0.68
CA SER A 106 -3.43 17.08 -1.14
C SER A 106 -3.64 17.46 -2.61
N GLU A 107 -4.10 16.53 -3.44
CA GLU A 107 -4.55 16.80 -4.81
C GLU A 107 -5.75 17.72 -4.83
N ILE A 108 -6.79 17.40 -4.04
CA ILE A 108 -7.97 18.24 -3.90
C ILE A 108 -7.57 19.67 -3.50
N ASP A 109 -6.67 19.82 -2.53
CA ASP A 109 -6.20 21.15 -2.10
C ASP A 109 -5.49 21.95 -3.20
N ARG A 110 -4.88 21.28 -4.18
CA ARG A 110 -4.28 21.92 -5.37
C ARG A 110 -5.30 22.22 -6.46
N GLU A 111 -6.38 21.45 -6.57
CA GLU A 111 -7.45 21.64 -7.55
C GLU A 111 -8.44 22.74 -7.14
N MET A 112 -8.73 22.86 -5.84
CA MET A 112 -9.69 23.81 -5.27
C MET A 112 -9.55 25.27 -5.74
N PRO A 113 -8.34 25.86 -5.86
CA PRO A 113 -8.18 27.25 -6.28
C PRO A 113 -8.58 27.53 -7.74
N ILE A 114 -8.48 26.53 -8.61
CA ILE A 114 -8.75 26.66 -10.06
C ILE A 114 -10.09 26.04 -10.50
N ALA A 115 -10.77 25.37 -9.58
CA ALA A 115 -12.07 24.75 -9.79
C ALA A 115 -13.21 25.78 -9.93
N SER A 116 -14.21 25.46 -10.76
CA SER A 116 -15.51 26.14 -10.77
C SER A 116 -16.29 25.89 -9.46
N ASP A 117 -17.35 26.65 -9.21
CA ASP A 117 -18.13 26.50 -7.97
C ASP A 117 -18.76 25.11 -7.83
N THR A 118 -19.27 24.53 -8.91
CA THR A 118 -19.78 23.15 -8.91
C THR A 118 -18.68 22.14 -8.59
N GLN A 119 -17.49 22.30 -9.17
CA GLN A 119 -16.34 21.44 -8.89
C GLN A 119 -15.85 21.59 -7.44
N LYS A 120 -15.87 22.81 -6.88
CA LYS A 120 -15.51 23.04 -5.47
C LYS A 120 -16.46 22.33 -4.52
N ASP A 121 -17.76 22.31 -4.82
CA ASP A 121 -18.75 21.59 -4.02
C ASP A 121 -18.49 20.07 -4.04
N GLU A 122 -18.16 19.51 -5.21
CA GLU A 122 -17.80 18.09 -5.36
C GLU A 122 -16.50 17.75 -4.62
N LEU A 123 -15.45 18.54 -4.83
CA LEU A 123 -14.15 18.40 -4.17
C LEU A 123 -14.27 18.52 -2.64
N THR A 124 -15.14 19.41 -2.15
CA THR A 124 -15.40 19.55 -0.70
C THR A 124 -16.05 18.29 -0.14
N LYS A 125 -17.06 17.72 -0.83
CA LYS A 125 -17.72 16.47 -0.41
C LYS A 125 -16.73 15.31 -0.40
N GLU A 126 -15.92 15.19 -1.45
CA GLU A 126 -14.88 14.16 -1.54
C GLU A 126 -13.89 14.31 -0.37
N LYS A 127 -13.36 15.51 -0.14
CA LYS A 127 -12.42 15.77 0.96
C LYS A 127 -13.02 15.38 2.32
N MET A 128 -14.29 15.70 2.58
CA MET A 128 -14.98 15.30 3.82
C MET A 128 -15.14 13.78 3.95
N ALA A 129 -15.39 13.06 2.86
CA ALA A 129 -15.44 11.61 2.85
C ALA A 129 -14.07 11.00 3.21
N LEU A 130 -12.99 11.52 2.60
CA LEU A 130 -11.61 11.09 2.87
C LEU A 130 -11.21 11.33 4.34
N PHE A 131 -11.59 12.49 4.92
CA PHE A 131 -11.38 12.77 6.34
C PHE A 131 -12.06 11.74 7.26
N LYS A 132 -13.30 11.37 6.93
CA LYS A 132 -14.07 10.40 7.72
C LYS A 132 -13.44 9.01 7.63
N GLU A 133 -13.03 8.61 6.44
CA GLU A 133 -12.39 7.33 6.19
C GLU A 133 -11.05 7.22 6.94
N LEU A 134 -10.22 8.26 6.88
CA LEU A 134 -8.96 8.32 7.60
C LEU A 134 -9.15 8.25 9.13
N GLY A 135 -10.21 8.86 9.65
CA GLY A 135 -10.60 8.76 11.06
C GLY A 135 -10.94 7.33 11.48
N SER A 136 -11.46 6.50 10.57
CA SER A 136 -11.83 5.09 10.85
C SER A 136 -10.63 4.14 10.91
N LEU A 137 -9.50 4.51 10.31
CA LEU A 137 -8.25 3.72 10.29
C LEU A 137 -7.42 3.85 11.58
N GLY A 138 -7.94 4.51 12.62
CA GLY A 138 -7.22 4.72 13.89
C GLY A 138 -6.33 5.96 13.92
N GLY A 139 -6.57 6.93 13.02
CA GLY A 139 -5.82 8.18 12.86
C GLY A 139 -5.98 9.20 14.00
N GLY A 140 -5.81 8.80 15.27
CA GLY A 140 -5.87 9.69 16.43
C GLY A 140 -4.76 10.77 16.50
N GLN A 141 -3.84 10.78 15.54
CA GLN A 141 -2.70 11.70 15.50
C GLN A 141 -2.70 12.62 14.27
N TRP A 142 -3.39 12.26 13.18
CA TRP A 142 -3.30 12.97 11.91
C TRP A 142 -4.01 14.34 11.93
N TRP A 143 -5.13 14.48 12.66
CA TRP A 143 -5.85 15.75 12.83
C TRP A 143 -4.99 16.90 13.42
N LYS A 144 -3.86 16.58 14.06
CA LYS A 144 -2.95 17.59 14.63
C LYS A 144 -2.15 18.35 13.57
N LYS A 145 -2.06 17.83 12.34
CA LYS A 145 -1.34 18.49 11.24
C LYS A 145 -2.14 19.60 10.55
N PHE A 146 -3.45 19.63 10.75
CA PHE A 146 -4.38 20.58 10.11
C PHE A 146 -5.01 21.58 11.10
N ARG A 147 -4.45 21.69 12.32
CA ARG A 147 -4.81 22.71 13.33
C ARG A 147 -3.79 23.84 13.35
#